data_AF-A0A7W1N0E3-F1
#
_entry.id   AF-A0A7W1N0E3-F1
#
_cell.length_a   1.000
_cell.length_b   1.000
_cell.length_c   1.000
_cell.angle_alpha   90.00
_cell.angle_beta   90.00
_cell.angle_gamma   90.00
#
_symmetry.space_group_name_H-M   'P 1'
#
loop_
_entity.id
_entity.type
_entity.pdbx_description
1 polymer ?
#
loop_
_entity_poly.entity_id
_entity_poly.type
_entity_poly.pdbx_seq_one_letter_code
_entity_poly.pdbx_strand_id
1 'polypeptide(L)'
;MTFERAAVQAWRLVGLALAAAFVVLALAELRVVVLPVLAAVVLGTFLIPPVRRLGRRGWPRGLAAFAVLAVALAALTGLFVALAPPVADELRTLDLNLQEGFETVAGWVVEGPLGVSETDLDRAIERAADELRDNAGALASGVLSGAAALGELVVGLLLTVVLLFFLLRDGEGMALGGEPVR
;
A
#
# COMPACT_ATOMS: atom_id res chain seq x y z
N MET A 1 -56.71 11.42 1.03
CA MET A 1 -55.76 12.23 0.24
C MET A 1 -54.34 12.35 0.85
N THR A 2 -54.09 11.92 2.09
CA THR A 2 -52.74 12.00 2.71
C THR A 2 -51.82 10.82 2.37
N PHE A 3 -52.36 9.61 2.16
CA PHE A 3 -51.57 8.40 1.88
C PHE A 3 -50.91 8.38 0.48
N GLU A 4 -51.58 8.90 -0.56
CA GLU A 4 -51.00 8.97 -1.92
C GLU A 4 -49.80 9.91 -1.98
N ARG A 5 -49.81 11.00 -1.21
CA ARG A 5 -48.67 11.93 -1.12
C ARG A 5 -47.48 11.27 -0.43
N ALA A 6 -47.72 10.49 0.64
CA ALA A 6 -46.68 9.75 1.33
C ALA A 6 -46.02 8.69 0.44
N ALA A 7 -46.78 7.99 -0.40
CA ALA A 7 -46.25 6.99 -1.33
C ALA A 7 -45.34 7.61 -2.42
N VAL A 8 -45.74 8.74 -3.01
CA VAL A 8 -44.95 9.45 -4.02
C VAL A 8 -43.68 10.06 -3.42
N GLN A 9 -43.74 10.54 -2.18
CA GLN A 9 -42.57 11.08 -1.46
C GLN A 9 -41.61 9.96 -1.02
N ALA A 10 -42.12 8.81 -0.58
CA ALA A 10 -41.31 7.64 -0.26
C ALA A 10 -40.54 7.13 -1.50
N TRP A 11 -41.19 7.06 -2.66
CA TRP A 11 -40.53 6.64 -3.90
C TRP A 11 -39.41 7.60 -4.34
N ARG A 12 -39.61 8.92 -4.15
CA ARG A 12 -38.57 9.93 -4.40
C ARG A 12 -37.38 9.81 -3.44
N LEU A 13 -37.62 9.50 -2.17
CA LEU A 13 -36.55 9.27 -1.20
C LEU A 13 -35.74 8.01 -1.52
N VAL A 14 -36.38 6.93 -1.96
CA VAL A 14 -35.69 5.72 -2.42
C VAL A 14 -34.84 6.01 -3.64
N GLY A 15 -35.38 6.72 -4.64
CA GLY A 15 -34.62 7.12 -5.83
C GLY A 15 -33.42 8.03 -5.50
N LEU A 16 -33.60 8.98 -4.57
CA LEU A 16 -32.52 9.85 -4.09
C LEU A 16 -31.47 9.06 -3.31
N ALA A 17 -31.88 8.14 -2.44
CA ALA A 17 -30.96 7.27 -1.71
C ALA A 17 -30.17 6.35 -2.65
N LEU A 18 -30.80 5.83 -3.69
CA LEU A 18 -30.14 5.00 -4.70
C LEU A 18 -29.14 5.82 -5.54
N ALA A 19 -29.52 7.04 -5.95
CA ALA A 19 -28.63 7.95 -6.67
C ALA A 19 -27.44 8.39 -5.80
N ALA A 20 -27.68 8.72 -4.52
CA ALA A 20 -26.63 9.04 -3.57
C ALA A 20 -25.71 7.84 -3.33
N ALA A 21 -26.26 6.63 -3.19
CA ALA A 21 -25.48 5.40 -3.08
C ALA A 21 -24.64 5.17 -4.34
N PHE A 22 -25.20 5.37 -5.53
CA PHE A 22 -24.47 5.24 -6.79
C PHE A 22 -23.32 6.26 -6.89
N VAL A 23 -23.55 7.51 -6.50
CA VAL A 23 -22.51 8.55 -6.47
C VAL A 23 -21.42 8.22 -5.47
N VAL A 24 -21.77 7.75 -4.27
CA VAL A 24 -20.80 7.32 -3.26
C VAL A 24 -19.99 6.11 -3.74
N LEU A 25 -20.63 5.13 -4.38
CA LEU A 25 -19.97 3.97 -4.97
C LEU A 25 -19.04 4.38 -6.12
N ALA A 26 -19.50 5.27 -7.00
CA ALA A 26 -18.70 5.80 -8.10
C ALA A 26 -17.50 6.60 -7.59
N LEU A 27 -17.68 7.43 -6.56
CA LEU A 27 -16.59 8.18 -5.91
C LEU A 27 -15.62 7.24 -5.18
N ALA A 28 -16.11 6.18 -4.55
CA ALA A 28 -15.27 5.17 -3.89
C ALA A 28 -14.39 4.45 -4.92
N GLU A 29 -14.96 4.04 -6.06
CA GLU A 29 -14.21 3.44 -7.16
C GLU A 29 -13.24 4.43 -7.83
N LEU A 30 -13.66 5.70 -7.97
CA LEU A 30 -12.81 6.73 -8.55
C LEU A 30 -11.53 6.95 -7.74
N ARG A 31 -11.57 6.83 -6.40
CA ARG A 31 -10.37 7.01 -5.56
C ARG A 31 -9.24 6.07 -5.95
N VAL A 32 -9.58 4.82 -6.31
CA VAL A 32 -8.62 3.79 -6.74
C VAL A 32 -7.87 4.20 -8.01
N VAL A 33 -8.51 4.99 -8.89
CA VAL A 33 -7.92 5.47 -10.15
C VAL A 33 -7.30 6.87 -10.02
N VAL A 34 -7.92 7.75 -9.23
CA VAL A 34 -7.51 9.15 -9.06
C VAL A 34 -6.13 9.24 -8.43
N LEU A 35 -5.82 8.43 -7.42
CA LEU A 35 -4.49 8.43 -6.79
C LEU A 35 -3.38 8.07 -7.79
N PRO A 36 -3.46 6.94 -8.52
CA PRO A 36 -2.50 6.59 -9.57
C PRO A 36 -2.35 7.66 -10.65
N VAL A 37 -3.45 8.27 -11.10
CA VAL A 37 -3.41 9.34 -12.12
C VAL A 37 -2.65 10.56 -11.60
N LEU A 38 -2.98 11.03 -10.39
CA LEU A 38 -2.29 12.16 -9.79
C LEU A 38 -0.80 11.87 -9.56
N ALA A 39 -0.48 10.68 -9.05
CA ALA A 39 0.89 10.23 -8.87
C ALA A 39 1.64 10.22 -10.21
N ALA A 40 1.02 9.72 -11.28
CA ALA A 40 1.63 9.69 -12.61
C ALA A 40 1.93 11.09 -13.15
N VAL A 41 1.03 12.07 -12.95
CA VAL A 41 1.24 13.46 -13.37
C VAL A 41 2.39 14.12 -12.60
N VAL A 42 2.42 13.94 -11.27
CA VAL A 42 3.46 14.52 -10.41
C VAL A 42 4.83 13.91 -10.74
N LEU A 43 4.92 12.57 -10.77
CA LEU A 43 6.16 11.86 -11.11
C LEU A 43 6.59 12.13 -12.55
N GLY A 44 5.62 12.22 -13.47
CA GLY A 44 5.87 12.50 -14.88
C GLY A 44 6.59 13.83 -15.05
N THR A 45 6.15 14.86 -14.31
CA THR A 45 6.80 16.18 -14.30
C THR A 45 8.29 16.09 -13.94
N PHE A 46 8.65 15.22 -12.99
CA PHE A 46 10.04 14.99 -12.57
C PHE A 46 10.83 14.14 -13.57
N LEU A 47 10.16 13.24 -14.30
CA LEU A 47 10.76 12.31 -15.26
C LEU A 47 10.85 12.86 -16.70
N ILE A 48 10.15 13.96 -17.03
CA ILE A 48 10.26 14.63 -18.33
C ILE A 48 11.71 15.08 -18.65
N PRO A 49 12.45 15.77 -17.76
CA PRO A 49 13.82 16.20 -18.04
C PRO A 49 14.79 15.07 -18.43
N PRO A 50 14.86 13.92 -17.70
CA PRO A 50 15.71 12.80 -18.12
C PRO A 50 15.25 12.19 -19.45
N VAL A 51 13.95 12.03 -19.70
CA VAL A 51 13.44 11.53 -21.01
C VAL A 51 13.87 12.46 -22.14
N ARG A 52 13.77 13.78 -21.95
CA ARG A 52 14.22 14.78 -22.94
C ARG A 52 15.73 14.71 -23.19
N ARG A 53 16.54 14.46 -22.15
CA ARG A 53 18.00 14.28 -22.32
C ARG A 53 18.31 13.05 -23.17
N LEU A 54 17.60 11.94 -22.99
CA LEU A 54 17.75 10.75 -23.84
C LEU A 54 17.26 11.01 -25.27
N GLY A 55 16.15 11.72 -25.44
CA GLY A 55 15.65 12.13 -26.76
C GLY A 55 16.65 12.99 -27.53
N ARG A 56 17.35 13.92 -26.85
CA ARG A 56 18.45 14.70 -27.45
C ARG A 56 19.64 13.86 -27.91
N ARG A 57 19.79 12.64 -27.37
CA ARG A 57 20.80 11.66 -27.79
C ARG A 57 20.37 10.83 -29.01
N GLY A 58 19.19 11.12 -29.59
CA GLY A 58 18.67 10.44 -30.77
C GLY A 58 17.77 9.24 -30.49
N TRP A 59 17.39 9.00 -29.23
CA TRP A 59 16.49 7.89 -28.88
C TRP A 59 15.05 8.20 -29.32
N PRO A 60 14.32 7.23 -29.90
CA PRO A 60 12.89 7.40 -30.15
C PRO A 60 12.17 7.51 -28.80
N ARG A 61 11.18 8.42 -28.73
CA ARG A 61 10.55 8.83 -27.46
C ARG A 61 10.04 7.67 -26.61
N GLY A 62 9.45 6.65 -27.24
CA GLY A 62 8.97 5.46 -26.54
C GLY A 62 10.08 4.69 -25.80
N LEU A 63 11.26 4.52 -26.44
CA LEU A 63 12.41 3.86 -25.80
C LEU A 63 13.01 4.72 -24.70
N ALA A 64 13.08 6.04 -24.89
CA ALA A 64 13.57 6.96 -23.87
C ALA A 64 12.67 6.94 -22.62
N ALA A 65 11.34 7.00 -22.80
CA ALA A 65 10.37 6.92 -21.70
C ALA A 65 10.47 5.57 -20.96
N PHE A 66 10.49 4.46 -21.70
CA PHE A 66 10.63 3.13 -21.10
C PHE A 66 11.93 2.98 -20.31
N ALA A 67 13.07 3.40 -20.88
CA ALA A 67 14.37 3.30 -20.21
C ALA A 67 14.40 4.11 -18.91
N VAL A 68 13.90 5.34 -18.92
CA VAL A 68 13.84 6.19 -17.72
C VAL A 68 12.92 5.58 -16.66
N LEU A 69 11.77 5.06 -17.04
CA LEU A 69 10.86 4.37 -16.12
C LEU A 69 11.52 3.12 -15.54
N ALA A 70 12.13 2.28 -16.37
CA ALA A 70 12.81 1.07 -15.91
C ALA A 70 13.93 1.39 -14.90
N VAL A 71 14.72 2.44 -15.15
CA VAL A 71 15.76 2.91 -14.22
C VAL A 71 15.16 3.44 -12.93
N ALA A 72 14.07 4.22 -13.00
CA ALA A 72 13.40 4.74 -11.81
C ALA A 72 12.82 3.61 -10.94
N LEU A 73 12.15 2.63 -11.55
CA LEU A 73 11.66 1.44 -10.83
C LEU A 73 12.82 0.63 -10.25
N ALA A 74 13.88 0.39 -11.03
CA ALA A 74 15.04 -0.36 -10.56
C ALA A 74 15.72 0.34 -9.37
N ALA A 75 15.85 1.67 -9.42
CA ALA A 75 16.41 2.45 -8.32
C ALA A 75 15.54 2.36 -7.07
N LEU A 76 14.21 2.46 -7.22
CA LEU A 76 13.27 2.36 -6.11
C LEU A 76 13.29 0.97 -5.47
N THR A 77 13.18 -0.08 -6.29
CA THR A 77 13.27 -1.47 -5.82
C THR A 77 14.63 -1.75 -5.19
N GLY A 78 15.71 -1.26 -5.79
CA GLY A 78 17.06 -1.38 -5.23
C GLY A 78 17.19 -0.72 -3.86
N LEU A 79 16.57 0.45 -3.67
CA LEU A 79 16.54 1.14 -2.37
C LEU A 79 15.79 0.31 -1.31
N PHE A 80 14.61 -0.21 -1.63
CA PHE A 80 13.86 -1.05 -0.69
C PHE A 80 14.59 -2.35 -0.34
N VAL A 81 15.20 -3.01 -1.32
CA VAL A 81 15.99 -4.22 -1.10
C VAL A 81 17.22 -3.92 -0.25
N ALA A 82 17.86 -2.77 -0.45
CA ALA A 82 19.00 -2.35 0.39
C ALA A 82 18.60 -2.02 1.83
N LEU A 83 17.37 -1.56 2.05
CA LEU A 83 16.84 -1.24 3.38
C LEU A 83 16.29 -2.47 4.13
N ALA A 84 15.96 -3.56 3.44
CA ALA A 84 15.38 -4.75 4.06
C ALA A 84 16.30 -5.45 5.09
N PRO A 85 17.60 -5.67 4.85
CA PRO A 85 18.48 -6.35 5.82
C PRO A 85 18.62 -5.59 7.15
N PRO A 86 18.91 -4.27 7.16
CA PRO A 86 18.98 -3.51 8.42
C PRO A 86 17.70 -3.60 9.26
N VAL A 87 16.53 -3.51 8.63
CA VAL A 87 15.25 -3.63 9.34
C VAL A 87 15.04 -5.05 9.88
N ALA A 88 15.40 -6.08 9.11
CA ALA A 88 15.31 -7.46 9.57
C ALA A 88 16.26 -7.76 10.75
N ASP A 89 17.46 -7.18 10.74
CA ASP A 89 18.43 -7.32 11.83
C ASP A 89 17.97 -6.60 13.11
N GLU A 90 17.34 -5.43 12.97
CA GLU A 90 16.76 -4.69 14.09
C GLU A 90 15.59 -5.46 14.73
N LEU A 91 14.72 -6.09 13.92
CA LEU A 91 13.64 -6.96 14.39
C LEU A 91 14.15 -8.23 15.10
N ARG A 92 15.19 -8.89 14.56
CA ARG A 92 15.81 -10.05 15.23
C ARG A 92 16.44 -9.69 16.57
N THR A 93 17.04 -8.51 16.66
CA THR A 93 17.62 -8.02 17.92
C THR A 93 16.55 -7.79 18.98
N LEU A 94 15.35 -7.35 18.58
CA LEU A 94 14.20 -7.25 19.48
C LEU A 94 13.72 -8.62 19.97
N ASP A 95 13.64 -9.62 19.09
CA ASP A 95 13.28 -11.01 19.48
C ASP A 95 14.31 -11.64 20.43
N LEU A 96 15.62 -11.43 20.20
CA LEU A 96 16.68 -11.93 21.07
C LEU A 96 16.68 -11.25 22.44
N ASN A 97 16.44 -9.94 22.48
CA ASN A 97 16.35 -9.19 23.75
C ASN A 97 15.12 -9.60 24.59
N LEU A 98 14.04 -10.05 23.94
CA LEU A 98 12.89 -10.60 24.66
C LEU A 98 13.23 -11.94 25.31
N GLN A 99 14.00 -12.82 24.65
CA GLN A 99 14.43 -14.10 25.23
C GLN A 99 15.40 -13.90 26.41
N GLU A 100 16.40 -13.01 26.28
CA GLU A 100 17.32 -12.69 27.38
C GLU A 100 16.61 -11.96 28.54
N GLY A 101 15.62 -11.11 28.24
CA GLY A 101 14.76 -10.48 29.25
C GLY A 101 13.93 -11.51 30.03
N PHE A 102 13.41 -12.53 29.36
CA PHE A 102 12.70 -13.63 29.99
C PHE A 102 13.61 -14.49 30.88
N GLU A 103 14.82 -14.83 30.45
CA GLU A 103 15.79 -15.55 31.28
C GLU A 103 16.22 -14.73 32.51
N THR A 104 16.40 -13.42 32.36
CA THR A 104 16.79 -12.53 33.48
C THR A 104 15.67 -12.42 34.51
N VAL A 105 14.41 -12.29 34.08
CA VAL A 105 13.25 -12.25 34.99
C VAL A 105 13.00 -13.63 35.61
N ALA A 106 13.17 -14.72 34.86
CA ALA A 106 13.04 -16.08 35.37
C ALA A 106 14.10 -16.38 36.46
N GLY A 107 15.37 -15.99 36.23
CA GLY A 107 16.42 -16.10 37.24
C GLY A 107 16.11 -15.30 38.52
N TRP A 108 15.58 -14.08 38.36
CA TRP A 108 15.15 -13.26 39.50
C TRP A 108 13.96 -13.85 40.28
N VAL A 109 13.08 -14.59 39.62
CA VAL A 109 11.91 -15.24 40.24
C VAL A 109 12.29 -16.55 40.94
N VAL A 110 13.26 -17.30 40.40
CA VAL A 110 13.77 -18.55 40.99
C VAL A 110 14.67 -18.29 42.20
N GLU A 111 15.50 -17.26 42.17
CA GLU A 111 16.43 -16.92 43.28
C GLU A 111 15.87 -15.89 44.27
N GLY A 112 14.71 -15.29 43.96
CA GLY A 112 13.97 -14.41 44.85
C GLY A 112 13.19 -15.16 45.96
N PRO A 113 12.89 -14.52 47.11
CA PRO A 113 12.33 -15.15 48.31
C PRO A 113 10.87 -15.65 48.19
N LEU A 114 10.31 -15.77 46.97
CA LEU A 114 8.89 -16.01 46.73
C LEU A 114 8.51 -17.48 46.42
N GLY A 115 9.45 -18.41 46.32
CA GLY A 115 9.14 -19.86 46.33
C GLY A 115 8.10 -20.30 45.28
N VAL A 116 8.15 -19.73 44.07
CA VAL A 116 7.26 -20.11 42.97
C VAL A 116 7.77 -21.41 42.36
N SER A 117 6.94 -22.45 42.40
CA SER A 117 7.21 -23.76 41.81
C SER A 117 7.42 -23.66 40.30
N GLU A 118 8.39 -24.41 39.74
CA GLU A 118 8.60 -24.54 38.27
C GLU A 118 7.29 -24.82 37.51
N THR A 119 6.37 -25.54 38.15
CA THR A 119 5.05 -25.90 37.61
C THR A 119 4.10 -24.72 37.39
N ASP A 120 4.28 -23.60 38.10
CA ASP A 120 3.47 -22.39 37.88
C ASP A 120 4.03 -21.56 36.71
N LEU A 121 5.35 -21.62 36.49
CA LEU A 121 6.00 -21.01 35.34
C LEU A 121 5.62 -21.75 34.05
N ASP A 122 5.68 -23.09 34.05
CA ASP A 122 5.25 -23.89 32.89
C ASP A 122 3.78 -23.62 32.53
N ARG A 123 2.89 -23.55 33.52
CA ARG A 123 1.47 -23.20 33.27
C ARG A 123 1.27 -21.78 32.73
N ALA A 124 2.12 -20.83 33.10
CA ALA A 124 2.07 -19.46 32.57
C ALA A 124 2.57 -19.42 31.12
N ILE A 125 3.64 -20.15 30.80
CA ILE A 125 4.19 -20.29 29.44
C ILE A 125 3.16 -20.97 28.53
N GLU A 126 2.53 -22.05 29.00
CA GLU A 126 1.57 -22.82 28.21
C GLU A 126 0.28 -22.03 27.95
N ARG A 127 -0.19 -21.24 28.92
CA ARG A 127 -1.29 -20.28 28.69
C ARG A 127 -0.92 -19.17 27.71
N ALA A 128 0.29 -18.63 27.79
CA ALA A 128 0.74 -17.63 26.83
C ALA A 128 0.85 -18.21 25.42
N ALA A 129 1.32 -19.45 25.29
CA ALA A 129 1.39 -20.17 24.03
C ALA A 129 0.00 -20.52 23.46
N ASP A 130 -0.95 -20.90 24.32
CA ASP A 130 -2.34 -21.16 23.92
C ASP A 130 -3.06 -19.85 23.53
N GLU A 131 -2.85 -18.74 24.24
CA GLU A 131 -3.38 -17.42 23.82
C GLU A 131 -2.79 -16.95 22.48
N LEU A 132 -1.51 -17.22 22.23
CA LEU A 132 -0.87 -16.98 20.93
C LEU A 132 -1.43 -17.88 19.83
N ARG A 133 -1.79 -19.13 20.13
CA ARG A 133 -2.46 -20.06 19.20
C ARG A 133 -3.89 -19.65 18.91
N ASP A 134 -4.64 -19.24 19.92
CA ASP A 134 -6.02 -18.76 19.76
C ASP A 134 -6.04 -17.43 18.97
N ASN A 135 -5.01 -16.60 19.14
CA ASN A 135 -4.76 -15.41 18.31
C ASN A 135 -3.95 -15.67 17.03
N ALA A 136 -3.60 -16.93 16.73
CA ALA A 136 -2.95 -17.25 15.46
C ALA A 136 -3.86 -16.90 14.28
N GLY A 137 -5.19 -16.92 14.49
CA GLY A 137 -6.16 -16.37 13.53
C GLY A 137 -5.98 -14.88 13.30
N ALA A 138 -5.67 -14.09 14.33
CA ALA A 138 -5.39 -12.67 14.22
C ALA A 138 -4.06 -12.41 13.47
N LEU A 139 -3.01 -13.17 13.77
CA LEU A 139 -1.74 -13.12 13.03
C LEU A 139 -1.91 -13.50 11.55
N ALA A 140 -2.63 -14.59 11.27
CA ALA A 140 -2.96 -15.01 9.90
C ALA A 140 -3.79 -13.95 9.17
N SER A 141 -4.78 -13.34 9.85
CA SER A 141 -5.58 -12.24 9.29
C SER A 141 -4.74 -10.98 9.04
N GLY A 142 -3.71 -10.72 9.85
CA GLY A 142 -2.74 -9.66 9.64
C GLY A 142 -1.87 -9.90 8.41
N VAL A 143 -1.41 -11.13 8.20
CA VAL A 143 -0.65 -11.52 6.99
C VAL A 143 -1.53 -11.44 5.73
N LEU A 144 -2.76 -11.94 5.79
CA LEU A 144 -3.71 -11.88 4.69
C LEU A 144 -4.09 -10.43 4.33
N SER A 145 -4.36 -9.59 5.31
CA SER A 145 -4.67 -8.17 5.09
C SER A 145 -3.46 -7.40 4.56
N GLY A 146 -2.25 -7.69 5.08
CA GLY A 146 -1.00 -7.16 4.54
C GLY A 146 -0.77 -7.57 3.08
N ALA A 147 -1.00 -8.84 2.74
CA ALA A 147 -0.88 -9.32 1.36
C ALA A 147 -1.90 -8.66 0.42
N ALA A 148 -3.15 -8.49 0.88
CA ALA A 148 -4.18 -7.79 0.12
C ALA A 148 -3.81 -6.31 -0.12
N ALA A 149 -3.34 -5.61 0.90
CA ALA A 149 -2.89 -4.22 0.80
C ALA A 149 -1.70 -4.08 -0.16
N LEU A 150 -0.71 -4.99 -0.09
CA LEU A 150 0.39 -5.03 -1.06
C LEU A 150 -0.11 -5.29 -2.48
N GLY A 151 -1.08 -6.18 -2.65
CA GLY A 151 -1.72 -6.44 -3.94
C GLY A 151 -2.37 -5.18 -4.53
N GLU A 152 -3.14 -4.46 -3.73
CA GLU A 152 -3.77 -3.20 -4.14
C GLU A 152 -2.73 -2.13 -4.52
N LEU A 153 -1.66 -1.98 -3.73
CA LEU A 153 -0.56 -1.08 -4.05
C LEU A 153 0.14 -1.45 -5.36
N VAL A 154 0.37 -2.74 -5.63
CA VAL A 154 0.97 -3.21 -6.89
C VAL A 154 0.07 -2.88 -8.07
N VAL A 155 -1.25 -3.10 -7.96
CA VAL A 155 -2.20 -2.75 -9.03
C VAL A 155 -2.20 -1.24 -9.28
N GLY A 156 -2.27 -0.43 -8.22
CA GLY A 156 -2.20 1.03 -8.32
C GLY A 156 -0.87 1.52 -8.92
N LEU A 157 0.24 0.90 -8.56
CA LEU A 157 1.57 1.18 -9.11
C LEU A 157 1.63 0.83 -10.60
N LEU A 158 1.12 -0.34 -11.00
CA LEU A 158 1.07 -0.74 -12.41
C LEU A 158 0.29 0.29 -13.25
N LEU A 159 -0.88 0.71 -12.78
CA LEU A 159 -1.64 1.78 -13.43
C LEU A 159 -0.85 3.08 -13.51
N THR A 160 -0.21 3.49 -12.41
CA THR A 160 0.64 4.69 -12.36
C THR A 160 1.76 4.61 -13.40
N VAL A 161 2.44 3.47 -13.53
CA VAL A 161 3.54 3.25 -14.46
C VAL A 161 3.07 3.28 -15.91
N VAL A 162 1.92 2.66 -16.20
CA VAL A 162 1.31 2.70 -17.55
C VAL A 162 0.95 4.14 -17.91
N LEU A 163 0.30 4.87 -17.01
CA LEU A 163 -0.06 6.27 -17.22
C LEU A 163 1.17 7.17 -17.37
N LEU A 164 2.19 6.95 -16.56
CA LEU A 164 3.49 7.62 -16.69
C LEU A 164 4.12 7.40 -18.06
N PHE A 165 4.10 6.15 -18.55
CA PHE A 165 4.64 5.83 -19.86
C PHE A 165 3.92 6.60 -20.96
N PHE A 166 2.58 6.58 -20.97
CA PHE A 166 1.78 7.35 -21.92
C PHE A 166 2.04 8.85 -21.79
N LEU A 167 2.07 9.39 -20.56
CA LEU A 167 2.34 10.80 -20.32
C LEU A 167 3.73 11.22 -20.80
N LEU A 168 4.77 10.40 -20.58
CA LEU A 168 6.13 10.69 -21.02
C LEU A 168 6.32 10.52 -22.53
N ARG A 169 5.59 9.57 -23.13
CA ARG A 169 5.60 9.32 -24.57
C ARG A 169 4.86 10.42 -25.34
N ASP A 170 3.69 10.83 -24.86
CA ASP A 170 2.72 11.67 -25.59
C ASP A 170 2.61 13.12 -25.04
N GLY A 171 3.19 13.42 -23.88
CA GLY A 171 2.98 14.68 -23.14
C GLY A 171 3.48 15.96 -23.80
N GLU A 172 4.33 15.88 -24.85
CA GLU A 172 4.70 17.06 -25.63
C GLU A 172 3.69 17.39 -26.74
N GLY A 173 2.76 16.49 -27.07
CA GLY A 173 1.77 16.68 -28.14
C GLY A 173 0.56 17.53 -27.76
N MET A 174 0.24 17.66 -26.46
CA MET A 174 -0.96 18.41 -26.01
C MET A 174 -0.69 19.90 -25.74
N ALA A 175 0.57 20.34 -25.71
CA ALA A 175 0.94 21.74 -25.45
C ALA A 175 0.84 22.64 -26.70
N LEU A 176 0.60 22.07 -27.89
CA LEU A 176 0.42 22.80 -29.14
C LEU A 176 -0.93 22.44 -29.77
N GLY A 177 -2.01 22.87 -29.11
CA GLY A 177 -3.25 23.17 -29.82
C GLY A 177 -3.00 24.35 -30.75
N GLY A 178 -2.42 24.06 -31.91
CA GLY A 178 -2.04 25.03 -32.93
C GLY A 178 -1.61 24.29 -34.18
N GLU A 179 -2.56 23.63 -34.83
CA GLU A 179 -2.43 23.16 -36.22
C GLU A 179 -3.43 24.02 -37.04
N PRO A 180 -3.27 24.29 -38.37
CA PRO A 180 -2.89 23.22 -39.30
C PRO A 180 -2.26 23.62 -40.69
N VAL A 181 -1.92 22.56 -41.43
CA VAL A 181 -1.97 22.38 -42.92
C VAL A 181 -0.69 22.61 -43.74
N ARG A 182 -0.20 21.45 -44.25
CA ARG A 182 0.65 21.18 -45.43
C ARG A 182 2.15 21.45 -45.34
#